data_AF-A0A2S8ERH8-F1
#
_entry.id   AF-A0A2S8ERH8-F1
#
_cell.length_a   1.000
_cell.length_b   1.000
_cell.length_c   1.000
_cell.angle_alpha   90.00
_cell.angle_beta   90.00
_cell.angle_gamma   90.00
#
_symmetry.space_group_name_H-M   'P 1'
#
loop_
_entity.id
_entity.type
_entity.pdbx_description
1 polymer ?
#
loop_
_entity_poly.entity_id
_entity_poly.type
_entity_poly.pdbx_seq_one_letter_code
_entity_poly.pdbx_strand_id
1 'polypeptide(L)'
;MTDQTVKRAAPISYRPPKDREDEFRARVAASGLSVNAFLTESVFGRTRHRPGELKALARLLGRAAHIRDNLHEISMSAGGDDALVIEAAMDELAEIRAALLDLMGRKS
;
A
#
# COMPACT_ATOMS: atom_id res chain seq x y z
N MET A 1 4.02 -38.85 -13.54
CA MET A 1 5.02 -37.99 -12.87
C MET A 1 4.56 -37.80 -11.44
N THR A 2 5.31 -38.33 -10.48
CA THR A 2 4.93 -38.35 -9.05
C THR A 2 5.17 -37.00 -8.41
N ASP A 3 4.10 -36.44 -7.84
CA ASP A 3 4.08 -35.18 -7.10
C ASP A 3 4.79 -35.37 -5.75
N GLN A 4 6.08 -35.06 -5.70
CA GLN A 4 6.83 -35.03 -4.43
C GLN A 4 6.50 -33.73 -3.71
N THR A 5 5.63 -33.82 -2.71
CA THR A 5 5.40 -32.75 -1.74
C THR A 5 6.71 -32.46 -1.00
N VAL A 6 7.41 -31.40 -1.40
CA VAL A 6 8.67 -30.98 -0.79
C VAL A 6 8.41 -30.65 0.67
N LYS A 7 8.98 -31.47 1.57
CA LYS A 7 8.92 -31.28 3.01
C LYS A 7 9.60 -29.93 3.33
N ARG A 8 8.88 -29.00 3.95
CA ARG A 8 9.44 -27.68 4.32
C ARG A 8 10.65 -27.87 5.22
N ALA A 9 11.74 -27.15 4.93
CA ALA A 9 12.92 -27.09 5.78
C ALA A 9 12.55 -26.61 7.19
N ALA A 10 13.35 -27.02 8.19
CA ALA A 10 13.14 -26.60 9.57
C ALA A 10 13.23 -25.07 9.70
N PRO A 11 12.44 -24.44 10.60
CA PRO A 11 12.51 -23.01 10.84
C PRO A 11 13.90 -22.56 11.31
N ILE A 12 14.35 -21.39 10.83
CA ILE A 12 15.56 -20.74 11.33
C ILE A 12 15.24 -20.13 12.69
N SER A 13 15.97 -20.53 13.74
CA SER A 13 15.85 -19.95 15.08
C SER A 13 16.81 -18.77 15.21
N TYR A 14 16.26 -17.57 15.39
CA TYR A 14 17.06 -16.38 15.71
C TYR A 14 17.11 -16.13 17.21
N ARG A 15 18.30 -15.80 17.72
CA ARG A 15 18.56 -15.40 19.09
C ARG A 15 19.28 -14.05 19.08
N PRO A 16 18.63 -12.95 19.52
CA PRO A 16 19.30 -11.66 19.63
C PRO A 16 20.48 -11.72 20.61
N PRO A 17 21.52 -10.89 20.43
CA PRO A 17 22.54 -10.66 21.45
C PRO A 17 21.92 -10.22 22.78
N LYS A 18 22.48 -10.68 23.91
CA LYS A 18 21.93 -10.42 25.26
C LYS A 18 21.74 -8.93 25.56
N ASP A 19 22.69 -8.10 25.13
CA ASP A 19 22.69 -6.65 25.30
C ASP A 19 21.63 -5.93 24.45
N ARG A 20 21.01 -6.63 23.48
CA ARG A 20 20.03 -6.07 22.54
C ARG A 20 18.68 -6.78 22.56
N GLU A 21 18.46 -7.71 23.49
CA GLU A 21 17.19 -8.44 23.57
C GLU A 21 16.00 -7.51 23.79
N ASP A 22 16.11 -6.57 24.73
CA ASP A 22 15.02 -5.64 25.05
C ASP A 22 14.73 -4.69 23.90
N GLU A 23 15.78 -4.19 23.25
CA GLU A 23 15.67 -3.36 22.05
C GLU A 23 14.96 -4.13 20.92
N PHE A 24 15.35 -5.38 20.69
CA PHE A 24 14.72 -6.23 19.69
C PHE A 24 13.23 -6.43 19.97
N ARG A 25 12.87 -6.77 21.22
CA ARG A 25 11.47 -6.95 21.63
C ARG A 25 10.65 -5.68 21.46
N ALA A 26 11.21 -4.52 21.82
CA ALA A 26 10.55 -3.23 21.65
C ALA A 26 10.29 -2.90 20.17
N ARG A 27 11.28 -3.12 19.30
CA ARG A 27 11.13 -2.91 17.84
C ARG A 27 10.09 -3.84 17.23
N VAL A 28 10.08 -5.12 17.61
CA VAL A 28 9.07 -6.09 17.15
C VAL A 28 7.68 -5.66 17.60
N ALA A 29 7.49 -5.30 18.88
CA ALA A 29 6.21 -4.85 19.41
C ALA A 29 5.71 -3.58 18.69
N ALA A 30 6.58 -2.59 18.50
CA ALA A 30 6.25 -1.35 17.79
C ALA A 30 5.86 -1.59 16.32
N SER A 31 6.45 -2.61 15.67
CA SER A 31 6.15 -2.94 14.27
C SER A 31 4.74 -3.50 14.06
N GLY A 32 4.13 -4.09 15.11
CA GLY A 32 2.87 -4.84 15.04
C GLY A 32 2.95 -6.15 14.25
N LEU A 33 4.15 -6.64 13.94
CA LEU A 33 4.39 -7.86 13.17
C LEU A 33 4.73 -9.04 14.09
N SER A 34 4.57 -10.26 13.56
CA SER A 34 5.22 -11.41 14.16
C SER A 34 6.75 -11.30 14.01
N VAL A 35 7.51 -11.91 14.91
CA VAL A 35 8.99 -11.89 14.87
C VAL A 35 9.54 -12.29 13.50
N ASN A 36 8.99 -13.36 12.89
CA ASN A 36 9.46 -13.83 11.60
C ASN A 36 9.17 -12.81 10.47
N ALA A 37 7.99 -12.18 10.50
CA ALA A 37 7.64 -11.12 9.55
C ALA A 37 8.52 -9.88 9.75
N PHE A 38 8.78 -9.47 11.01
CA PHE A 38 9.68 -8.38 11.32
C PHE A 38 11.11 -8.62 10.80
N LEU A 39 11.67 -9.81 11.03
CA LEU A 39 12.99 -10.18 10.51
C LEU A 39 13.01 -10.22 8.99
N THR A 40 11.98 -10.81 8.37
CA THR A 40 11.87 -10.87 6.90
C THR A 40 11.83 -9.47 6.29
N GLU A 41 10.99 -8.58 6.81
CA GLU A 41 10.92 -7.18 6.35
C GLU A 41 12.22 -6.41 6.62
N SER A 42 12.90 -6.69 7.74
CA SER A 42 14.17 -6.02 8.08
C SER A 42 15.32 -6.44 7.17
N VAL A 43 15.35 -7.69 6.71
CA VAL A 43 16.43 -8.24 5.87
C VAL A 43 16.16 -8.00 4.39
N PHE A 44 14.93 -8.24 3.93
CA PHE A 44 14.60 -8.21 2.50
C PHE A 44 13.82 -6.97 2.09
N GLY A 45 13.57 -6.06 3.02
CA GLY A 45 12.67 -4.94 2.80
C GLY A 45 11.20 -5.37 2.78
N ARG A 46 10.34 -4.38 2.60
CA ARG A 46 8.90 -4.57 2.65
C ARG A 46 8.40 -5.16 1.34
N THR A 47 7.94 -6.41 1.36
CA THR A 47 7.55 -7.14 0.14
C THR A 47 6.07 -7.01 -0.21
N ARG A 48 5.21 -6.57 0.73
CA ARG A 48 3.76 -6.42 0.48
C ARG A 48 3.13 -5.35 1.38
N HIS A 49 2.16 -4.63 0.83
CA HIS A 49 1.27 -3.78 1.62
C HIS A 49 0.46 -4.60 2.62
N ARG A 50 0.32 -4.06 3.83
CA ARG A 50 -0.54 -4.68 4.86
C ARG A 50 -2.01 -4.58 4.41
N PRO A 51 -2.89 -5.52 4.78
CA PRO A 51 -4.30 -5.47 4.41
C PRO A 51 -4.99 -4.13 4.78
N GLY A 52 -4.63 -3.55 5.92
CA GLY A 52 -5.14 -2.23 6.34
C GLY A 52 -4.72 -1.09 5.41
N GLU A 53 -3.51 -1.14 4.86
CA GLU A 53 -3.02 -0.14 3.90
C GLU A 53 -3.70 -0.29 2.56
N LEU A 54 -3.86 -1.52 2.06
CA LEU A 54 -4.62 -1.78 0.84
C LEU A 54 -6.07 -1.28 0.98
N LYS A 55 -6.68 -1.45 2.16
CA LYS A 55 -8.01 -0.91 2.46
C LYS A 55 -8.02 0.62 2.47
N ALA A 56 -6.99 1.25 3.00
CA ALA A 56 -6.85 2.71 2.99
C ALA A 56 -6.67 3.24 1.56
N LEU A 57 -5.79 2.63 0.76
CA LEU A 57 -5.58 2.96 -0.65
C LEU A 57 -6.87 2.81 -1.48
N ALA A 58 -7.60 1.72 -1.30
CA ALA A 58 -8.89 1.51 -1.97
C ALA A 58 -9.94 2.57 -1.61
N ARG A 59 -9.94 3.04 -0.34
CA ARG A 59 -10.82 4.14 0.08
C ARG A 59 -10.42 5.47 -0.56
N LEU A 60 -9.12 5.77 -0.63
CA LEU A 60 -8.62 6.96 -1.30
C LEU A 60 -8.97 6.94 -2.79
N LEU A 61 -8.81 5.79 -3.44
CA LEU A 61 -9.17 5.60 -4.85
C LEU A 61 -10.66 5.88 -5.09
N GLY A 62 -11.54 5.33 -4.25
CA GLY A 62 -12.98 5.59 -4.33
C GLY A 62 -13.33 7.07 -4.09
N ARG A 63 -12.64 7.74 -3.17
CA ARG A 63 -12.83 9.19 -2.95
C ARG A 63 -12.36 10.03 -4.13
N ALA A 64 -11.21 9.70 -4.72
CA ALA A 64 -10.70 10.40 -5.91
C ALA A 64 -11.68 10.28 -7.10
N ALA A 65 -12.24 9.08 -7.32
CA ALA A 65 -13.28 8.88 -8.33
C ALA A 65 -14.53 9.73 -8.05
N HIS A 66 -15.04 9.71 -6.82
CA HIS A 66 -16.20 10.53 -6.45
C HIS A 66 -15.94 12.04 -6.60
N ILE A 67 -14.74 12.54 -6.30
CA ILE A 67 -14.39 13.95 -6.51
C ILE A 67 -14.40 14.26 -8.01
N ARG A 68 -13.81 13.38 -8.84
CA ARG A 68 -13.81 13.54 -10.30
C ARG A 68 -15.23 13.58 -10.86
N ASP A 69 -16.10 12.69 -10.42
CA ASP A 69 -17.50 12.64 -10.89
C ASP A 69 -18.24 13.94 -10.54
N ASN A 70 -18.08 14.44 -9.31
CA ASN A 70 -18.65 15.73 -8.91
C ASN A 70 -18.10 16.89 -9.74
N LEU A 71 -16.78 16.92 -9.99
CA LEU A 71 -16.16 17.95 -10.81
C LEU A 71 -16.66 17.89 -12.25
N HIS A 72 -16.86 16.69 -12.79
CA HIS A 72 -17.44 16.52 -14.11
C HIS A 72 -18.86 17.10 -14.19
N GLU A 73 -19.72 16.84 -13.22
CA GLU A 73 -21.07 17.44 -13.15
C GLU A 73 -21.02 18.98 -13.08
N ILE A 74 -20.11 19.53 -12.27
CA ILE A 74 -19.92 20.99 -12.17
C ILE A 74 -19.42 21.55 -13.50
N SER A 75 -18.49 20.88 -14.17
CA SER A 75 -17.93 21.31 -15.47
C SER A 75 -18.99 21.43 -16.57
N MET A 76 -20.00 20.55 -16.56
CA MET A 76 -21.11 20.61 -17.53
C MET A 76 -21.97 21.87 -17.39
N SER A 77 -21.91 22.52 -16.23
CA SER A 77 -22.67 23.74 -15.93
C SER A 77 -21.78 24.99 -15.87
N ALA A 78 -20.45 24.81 -15.89
CA ALA A 78 -19.46 25.87 -15.84
C ALA A 78 -19.18 26.41 -17.25
N GLY A 79 -18.76 27.68 -17.34
CA GLY A 79 -18.38 28.31 -18.60
C GLY A 79 -17.06 29.06 -18.48
N GLY A 80 -16.37 29.21 -19.61
CA GLY A 80 -15.14 30.00 -19.69
C GLY A 80 -14.00 29.44 -18.85
N ASP A 81 -13.32 30.32 -18.10
CA ASP A 81 -12.12 30.00 -17.33
C ASP A 81 -12.36 28.96 -16.23
N ASP A 82 -13.57 28.91 -15.65
CA ASP A 82 -13.92 27.92 -14.62
C ASP A 82 -13.88 26.49 -15.17
N ALA A 83 -14.30 26.29 -16.44
CA ALA A 83 -14.25 24.99 -17.08
C ALA A 83 -12.81 24.50 -17.28
N LEU A 84 -11.89 25.40 -17.65
CA LEU A 84 -10.47 25.08 -17.83
C LEU A 84 -9.79 24.69 -16.51
N VAL A 85 -10.12 25.38 -15.41
CA VAL A 85 -9.60 25.04 -14.07
C VAL A 85 -10.12 23.68 -13.62
N ILE A 86 -11.40 23.38 -13.88
CA ILE A 86 -11.99 22.09 -13.53
C ILE A 86 -11.37 20.95 -14.34
N GLU A 87 -11.11 21.14 -15.64
CA GLU A 87 -10.41 20.17 -16.47
C GLU A 87 -9.00 19.86 -15.93
N ALA A 88 -8.22 20.88 -15.60
CA ALA A 88 -6.90 20.69 -15.00
C ALA A 88 -6.96 19.89 -13.68
N ALA A 89 -7.94 20.18 -12.82
CA ALA A 89 -8.13 19.43 -11.57
C ALA A 89 -8.53 17.96 -11.82
N MET A 90 -9.29 17.67 -12.88
CA MET A 90 -9.64 16.31 -13.27
C MET A 90 -8.42 15.52 -13.78
N ASP A 91 -7.49 16.18 -14.45
CA ASP A 91 -6.23 15.58 -14.90
C ASP A 91 -5.32 15.23 -13.71
N GLU A 92 -5.17 16.14 -12.73
CA GLU A 92 -4.44 15.84 -11.48
C GLU A 92 -5.06 14.64 -10.74
N LEU A 93 -6.39 14.53 -10.70
CA LEU A 93 -7.07 13.36 -10.12
C LEU A 93 -6.80 12.08 -10.91
N ALA A 94 -6.59 12.16 -12.23
CA ALA A 94 -6.21 11.02 -13.04
C ALA A 94 -4.79 10.53 -12.71
N GLU A 95 -3.84 11.45 -12.48
CA GLU A 95 -2.49 11.12 -12.03
C GLU A 95 -2.50 10.49 -10.63
N ILE A 96 -3.25 11.07 -9.68
CA ILE A 96 -3.42 10.51 -8.34
C ILE A 96 -3.99 9.09 -8.42
N ARG A 97 -4.98 8.87 -9.30
CA ARG A 97 -5.58 7.54 -9.52
C ARG A 97 -4.54 6.54 -10.02
N ALA A 98 -3.71 6.92 -11.00
CA ALA A 98 -2.67 6.05 -11.53
C ALA A 98 -1.65 5.67 -10.45
N ALA A 99 -1.18 6.65 -9.67
CA ALA A 99 -0.26 6.42 -8.56
C ALA A 99 -0.85 5.49 -7.47
N LEU A 100 -2.15 5.63 -7.16
CA LEU A 100 -2.84 4.75 -6.21
C LEU A 100 -2.94 3.31 -6.73
N LEU A 101 -3.18 3.12 -8.03
CA LEU A 101 -3.21 1.79 -8.65
C LEU A 101 -1.83 1.13 -8.60
N ASP A 102 -0.78 1.87 -8.94
CA ASP A 102 0.61 1.39 -8.89
C ASP A 102 1.01 0.97 -7.47
N LEU A 103 0.69 1.79 -6.46
CA LEU A 103 0.90 1.44 -5.05
C LEU A 103 0.12 0.18 -4.65
N MET A 104 -1.06 -0.05 -5.20
CA MET A 104 -1.81 -1.29 -4.97
C MET A 104 -1.24 -2.50 -5.74
N GLY A 105 -0.17 -2.32 -6.51
CA GLY A 105 0.42 -3.35 -7.37
C GLY A 105 -0.44 -3.67 -8.59
N ARG A 106 -1.34 -2.76 -8.98
CA ARG A 106 -2.17 -2.87 -10.18
C ARG A 106 -1.56 -1.94 -11.23
N LYS A 107 -1.18 -2.50 -12.39
CA LYS A 107 -0.71 -1.66 -13.50
C LYS A 107 -1.84 -0.75 -13.97
N SER A 108 -1.57 0.54 -14.07
CA SER A 108 -2.42 1.51 -14.76
C SER A 108 -2.40 1.33 -16.27
#